data_AF-A0A8S3UBC8-F1
#
_entry.id   AF-A0A8S3UBC8-F1
#
_cell.length_a   1.000
_cell.length_b   1.000
_cell.length_c   1.000
_cell.angle_alpha   90.00
_cell.angle_beta   90.00
_cell.angle_gamma   90.00
#
_symmetry.space_group_name_H-M   'P 1'
#
loop_
_entity.id
_entity.type
_entity.pdbx_description
1 polymer ?
#
loop_
_entity_poly.entity_id
_entity_poly.type
_entity_poly.pdbx_seq_one_letter_code
_entity_poly.pdbx_strand_id
1 'polypeptide(L)'
;MPLSQFGSGFSRLNNLKELHFQSCYLKRLENKTFQRFSSSLEVLTLRNCLLYFVNTEVDALLPFPNLRVIDFSGTFMHLKPALQLLNPYRYANMTTINFGRVSYPMRDSSDLPFSLTITSDIIKHLKTICVENLDLSENGIVDYEPGSLFSFDHPECLRHLSFKGNRFVLYNLEKRDEINLFLKKLYDLNI
;
A
#
# COMPACT_ATOMS: atom_id res chain seq x y z
N MET A 1 6.11 3.75 -27.85
CA MET A 1 6.05 3.42 -26.39
C MET A 1 4.71 2.78 -26.11
N PRO A 2 4.62 1.67 -25.35
CA PRO A 2 3.32 1.08 -25.02
C PRO A 2 2.48 2.08 -24.20
N LEU A 3 1.18 2.10 -24.47
CA LEU A 3 0.23 3.06 -23.91
C LEU A 3 0.10 2.87 -22.39
N SER A 4 0.13 3.98 -21.63
CA SER A 4 -0.14 4.01 -20.19
C SER A 4 -1.64 3.93 -19.85
N GLN A 5 -2.49 3.67 -20.84
CA GLN A 5 -3.94 3.74 -20.76
C GLN A 5 -4.57 2.51 -21.39
N PHE A 6 -5.58 1.97 -20.71
CA PHE A 6 -6.42 0.93 -21.28
C PHE A 6 -7.39 1.51 -22.31
N GLY A 7 -7.66 0.74 -23.37
CA GLY A 7 -8.55 1.16 -24.46
C GLY A 7 -10.02 1.26 -24.03
N SER A 8 -10.85 1.90 -24.86
CA SER A 8 -12.28 2.10 -24.60
C SER A 8 -13.09 0.81 -24.46
N GLY A 9 -12.58 -0.34 -24.92
CA GLY A 9 -13.23 -1.64 -24.74
C GLY A 9 -13.44 -2.02 -23.27
N PHE A 10 -12.58 -1.55 -22.36
CA PHE A 10 -12.67 -1.84 -20.93
C PHE A 10 -13.90 -1.22 -20.27
N SER A 11 -14.52 -0.19 -20.88
CA SER A 11 -15.71 0.45 -20.32
C SER A 11 -16.97 -0.39 -20.46
N ARG A 12 -16.89 -1.51 -21.18
CA ARG A 12 -17.98 -2.47 -21.35
C ARG A 12 -17.92 -3.62 -20.34
N LEU A 13 -16.84 -3.73 -19.56
CA LEU A 13 -16.63 -4.80 -18.59
C LEU A 13 -17.34 -4.50 -17.26
N ASN A 14 -18.65 -4.22 -17.31
CA ASN A 14 -19.44 -3.70 -16.18
C ASN A 14 -19.52 -4.66 -14.97
N ASN A 15 -19.22 -5.94 -15.18
CA ASN A 15 -19.22 -6.97 -14.15
C ASN A 15 -17.79 -7.38 -13.74
N LEU A 16 -16.75 -6.67 -14.19
CA LEU A 16 -15.38 -6.97 -13.80
C LEU A 16 -15.20 -6.67 -12.31
N LYS A 17 -14.91 -7.72 -11.55
CA LYS A 17 -14.66 -7.66 -10.11
C LYS A 17 -13.19 -7.72 -9.76
N GLU A 18 -12.41 -8.38 -10.59
CA GLU A 18 -11.01 -8.63 -10.30
C GLU A 18 -10.15 -8.35 -11.52
N LEU A 19 -9.01 -7.71 -11.29
CA LEU A 19 -8.02 -7.43 -12.31
C LEU A 19 -6.65 -7.81 -11.76
N HIS A 20 -6.03 -8.79 -12.43
CA HIS A 20 -4.77 -9.37 -11.99
C HIS A 20 -3.69 -9.17 -13.06
N PHE A 21 -2.58 -8.57 -12.68
CA PHE A 21 -1.37 -8.50 -13.49
C PHE A 21 -0.22 -9.13 -12.73
N GLN A 22 0.52 -10.00 -13.42
CA GLN A 22 1.71 -10.65 -12.89
C GLN A 22 2.86 -10.46 -13.86
N SER A 23 4.05 -10.19 -13.33
CA SER A 23 5.29 -10.07 -14.14
C SER A 23 5.15 -9.04 -15.27
N CYS A 24 4.52 -7.90 -14.97
CA CYS A 24 4.19 -6.89 -15.95
C CYS A 24 5.30 -5.84 -16.14
N TYR A 25 5.39 -5.27 -17.35
CA TYR A 25 6.34 -4.20 -17.71
C TYR A 25 5.77 -2.79 -17.49
N LEU A 26 4.92 -2.64 -16.47
CA LEU A 26 4.26 -1.38 -16.16
C LEU A 26 5.30 -0.34 -15.73
N LYS A 27 5.31 0.83 -16.39
CA LYS A 27 6.23 1.92 -16.06
C LYS A 27 5.68 2.88 -15.01
N ARG A 28 4.40 3.21 -15.17
CA ARG A 28 3.71 4.24 -14.40
C ARG A 28 2.25 3.88 -14.23
N LEU A 29 1.68 4.26 -13.09
CA LEU A 29 0.23 4.41 -12.92
C LEU A 29 -0.11 5.90 -12.95
N GLU A 30 -0.85 6.31 -13.96
CA GLU A 30 -1.31 7.69 -14.12
C GLU A 30 -2.82 7.73 -13.84
N ASN A 31 -3.37 8.89 -13.51
CA ASN A 31 -4.80 9.11 -13.26
C ASN A 31 -5.67 8.63 -14.43
N LYS A 32 -5.14 8.69 -15.64
CA LYS A 32 -5.79 8.23 -16.87
C LYS A 32 -5.65 6.73 -17.12
N THR A 33 -4.78 6.00 -16.40
CA THR A 33 -4.51 4.58 -16.66
C THR A 33 -5.79 3.78 -16.62
N PHE A 34 -6.57 3.92 -15.54
CA PHE A 34 -7.79 3.15 -15.32
C PHE A 34 -9.09 3.89 -15.66
N GLN A 35 -9.02 5.08 -16.27
CA GLN A 35 -10.18 5.93 -16.53
C GLN A 35 -11.26 5.27 -17.42
N ARG A 36 -10.90 4.22 -18.17
CA ARG A 36 -11.81 3.47 -19.04
C ARG A 36 -12.46 2.26 -18.37
N PHE A 37 -12.21 1.99 -17.09
CA PHE A 37 -12.87 0.89 -16.40
C PHE A 37 -14.20 1.31 -15.76
N SER A 38 -15.08 0.33 -15.52
CA SER A 38 -16.22 0.48 -14.63
C SER A 38 -15.78 0.51 -13.17
N SER A 39 -16.61 1.11 -12.31
CA SER A 39 -16.37 1.24 -10.86
C SER A 39 -16.63 -0.05 -10.06
N SER A 40 -16.90 -1.17 -10.72
CA SER A 40 -17.31 -2.45 -10.11
C SER A 40 -16.15 -3.25 -9.49
N LEU A 41 -14.91 -2.83 -9.72
CA LEU A 41 -13.71 -3.56 -9.33
C LEU A 41 -13.55 -3.61 -7.80
N GLU A 42 -13.28 -4.80 -7.28
CA GLU A 42 -13.08 -5.08 -5.86
C GLU A 42 -11.66 -5.57 -5.56
N VAL A 43 -10.99 -6.17 -6.55
CA VAL A 43 -9.65 -6.73 -6.42
C VAL A 43 -8.74 -6.19 -7.52
N LEU A 44 -7.62 -5.59 -7.14
CA LEU A 44 -6.57 -5.18 -8.05
C LEU A 44 -5.22 -5.73 -7.58
N THR A 45 -4.58 -6.54 -8.43
CA THR A 45 -3.24 -7.08 -8.16
C THR A 45 -2.25 -6.69 -9.25
N LEU A 46 -1.08 -6.21 -8.85
CA LEU A 46 0.09 -5.91 -9.67
C LEU A 46 1.30 -6.59 -9.03
N ARG A 47 1.46 -7.89 -9.25
CA ARG A 47 2.49 -8.69 -8.58
C ARG A 47 3.73 -8.87 -9.42
N ASN A 48 4.90 -8.76 -8.80
CA ASN A 48 6.19 -9.02 -9.45
C ASN A 48 6.40 -8.23 -10.75
N CYS A 49 5.84 -7.02 -10.86
CA CYS A 49 6.02 -6.14 -12.01
C CYS A 49 7.36 -5.40 -11.90
N LEU A 50 8.44 -6.17 -11.96
CA LEU A 50 9.81 -5.74 -11.71
C LEU A 50 10.36 -4.87 -12.87
N LEU A 51 11.47 -4.17 -12.62
CA LEU A 51 12.33 -3.45 -13.59
C LEU A 51 11.89 -2.03 -14.00
N TYR A 52 10.59 -1.73 -14.07
CA TYR A 52 10.14 -0.47 -14.70
C TYR A 52 9.12 0.35 -13.91
N PHE A 53 8.47 -0.21 -12.89
CA PHE A 53 7.37 0.45 -12.21
C PHE A 53 7.90 1.46 -11.18
N VAL A 54 7.96 2.75 -11.54
CA VAL A 54 8.67 3.75 -10.71
C VAL A 54 7.73 4.84 -10.20
N ASN A 55 6.76 5.30 -11.01
CA ASN A 55 5.98 6.48 -10.67
C ASN A 55 4.49 6.19 -10.62
N THR A 56 3.83 6.73 -9.59
CA THR A 56 2.37 6.67 -9.45
C THR A 56 1.82 8.05 -9.14
N GLU A 57 0.75 8.43 -9.82
CA GLU A 57 -0.06 9.59 -9.46
C GLU A 57 -1.03 9.22 -8.34
N VAL A 58 -1.23 10.12 -7.37
CA VAL A 58 -1.99 9.86 -6.12
C VAL A 58 -3.40 9.33 -6.38
N ASP A 59 -4.05 9.80 -7.44
CA ASP A 59 -5.44 9.47 -7.76
C ASP A 59 -5.56 8.40 -8.86
N ALA A 60 -4.48 7.66 -9.15
CA ALA A 60 -4.50 6.63 -10.19
C ALA A 60 -5.55 5.54 -9.93
N LEU A 61 -5.90 5.30 -8.66
CA LEU A 61 -6.89 4.30 -8.27
C LEU A 61 -8.31 4.87 -8.07
N LEU A 62 -8.51 6.18 -8.28
CA LEU A 62 -9.82 6.84 -8.13
C LEU A 62 -10.97 6.16 -8.92
N PRO A 63 -10.74 5.57 -10.11
CA PRO A 63 -11.81 4.87 -10.85
C PRO A 63 -12.41 3.65 -10.13
N PHE A 64 -11.79 3.14 -9.06
CA PHE A 64 -12.18 1.90 -8.39
C PHE A 64 -12.61 2.12 -6.92
N PRO A 65 -13.69 2.86 -6.64
CA PRO A 65 -14.06 3.23 -5.27
C PRO A 65 -14.40 2.03 -4.36
N ASN A 66 -14.63 0.85 -4.93
CA ASN A 66 -15.04 -0.36 -4.21
C ASN A 66 -13.90 -1.36 -3.98
N LEU A 67 -12.63 -0.98 -4.18
CA LEU A 67 -11.52 -1.89 -3.91
C LEU A 67 -11.49 -2.32 -2.45
N ARG A 68 -11.44 -3.64 -2.27
CA ARG A 68 -11.24 -4.31 -0.98
C ARG A 68 -9.89 -5.00 -0.90
N VAL A 69 -9.28 -5.29 -2.05
CA VAL A 69 -7.95 -5.93 -2.14
C VAL A 69 -7.06 -5.12 -3.06
N ILE A 70 -5.93 -4.65 -2.52
CA ILE A 70 -4.81 -4.10 -3.26
C ILE A 70 -3.58 -4.95 -2.95
N ASP A 71 -2.97 -5.51 -3.99
CA ASP A 71 -1.71 -6.25 -3.86
C ASP A 71 -0.70 -5.80 -4.91
N PHE A 72 0.26 -4.99 -4.51
CA PHE A 72 1.35 -4.51 -5.35
C PHE A 72 2.68 -5.13 -4.95
N SER A 73 2.66 -6.32 -4.35
CA SER A 73 3.87 -6.96 -3.86
C SER A 73 4.89 -7.25 -4.96
N GLY A 74 6.17 -7.06 -4.62
CA GLY A 74 7.26 -7.26 -5.58
C GLY A 74 7.25 -6.26 -6.75
N THR A 75 6.81 -5.03 -6.53
CA THR A 75 6.91 -3.94 -7.52
C THR A 75 8.02 -2.94 -7.15
N PHE A 76 8.39 -2.03 -8.04
CA PHE A 76 9.51 -1.08 -7.80
C PHE A 76 9.07 0.34 -7.40
N MET A 77 7.83 0.51 -6.91
CA MET A 77 7.22 1.84 -6.75
C MET A 77 7.68 2.65 -5.54
N HIS A 78 8.43 2.03 -4.62
CA HIS A 78 8.72 2.55 -3.28
C HIS A 78 7.48 2.67 -2.39
N LEU A 79 7.71 2.48 -1.08
CA LEU A 79 6.62 2.42 -0.11
C LEU A 79 5.85 3.75 0.04
N LYS A 80 6.53 4.90 0.01
CA LYS A 80 5.87 6.20 0.18
C LYS A 80 4.84 6.48 -0.94
N PRO A 81 5.16 6.36 -2.24
CA PRO A 81 4.16 6.44 -3.30
C PRO A 81 3.06 5.39 -3.20
N ALA A 82 3.39 4.15 -2.80
CA ALA A 82 2.39 3.09 -2.61
C ALA A 82 1.32 3.48 -1.57
N LEU A 83 1.74 4.05 -0.45
CA LEU A 83 0.84 4.52 0.61
C LEU A 83 -0.01 5.72 0.16
N GLN A 84 0.52 6.58 -0.73
CA GLN A 84 -0.25 7.71 -1.27
C GLN A 84 -1.41 7.27 -2.16
N LEU A 85 -1.28 6.14 -2.87
CA LEU A 85 -2.38 5.57 -3.66
C LEU A 85 -3.60 5.15 -2.82
N LEU A 86 -3.46 5.09 -1.49
CA LEU A 86 -4.57 4.80 -0.59
C LEU A 86 -5.50 6.00 -0.36
N ASN A 87 -5.17 7.20 -0.88
CA ASN A 87 -5.96 8.41 -0.68
C ASN A 87 -7.46 8.28 -1.03
N PRO A 88 -7.86 7.60 -2.13
CA PRO A 88 -9.28 7.41 -2.45
C PRO A 88 -10.03 6.51 -1.45
N TYR A 89 -9.33 5.76 -0.61
CA TYR A 89 -9.88 4.72 0.26
C TYR A 89 -9.92 5.12 1.74
N ARG A 90 -9.75 6.40 2.06
CA ARG A 90 -9.90 6.89 3.44
C ARG A 90 -11.25 6.45 4.03
N TYR A 91 -11.23 5.90 5.24
CA TYR A 91 -12.40 5.36 5.94
C TYR A 91 -13.07 4.15 5.26
N ALA A 92 -12.39 3.49 4.32
CA ALA A 92 -12.91 2.27 3.69
C ALA A 92 -12.63 1.01 4.54
N ASN A 93 -13.42 -0.03 4.29
CA ASN A 93 -13.19 -1.37 4.80
C ASN A 93 -12.48 -2.20 3.72
N MET A 94 -11.24 -2.59 3.98
CA MET A 94 -10.41 -3.37 3.08
C MET A 94 -10.08 -4.73 3.68
N THR A 95 -10.10 -5.76 2.84
CA THR A 95 -9.65 -7.09 3.26
C THR A 95 -8.13 -7.18 3.21
N THR A 96 -7.47 -6.62 2.18
CA THR A 96 -6.02 -6.76 2.03
C THR A 96 -5.38 -5.51 1.44
N ILE A 97 -4.30 -5.08 2.07
CA ILE A 97 -3.31 -4.14 1.51
C ILE A 97 -1.96 -4.83 1.61
N ASN A 98 -1.42 -5.26 0.47
CA ASN A 98 -0.12 -5.90 0.38
C ASN A 98 0.85 -5.03 -0.42
N PHE A 99 1.76 -4.39 0.29
CA PHE A 99 2.90 -3.65 -0.24
C PHE A 99 4.22 -4.30 0.17
N GLY A 100 4.27 -5.63 0.31
CA GLY A 100 5.52 -6.35 0.57
C GLY A 100 6.51 -6.19 -0.58
N ARG A 101 7.77 -5.84 -0.26
CA ARG A 101 8.86 -5.66 -1.25
C ARG A 101 8.49 -4.68 -2.38
N VAL A 102 7.97 -3.49 -2.04
CA VAL A 102 7.72 -2.43 -3.02
C VAL A 102 8.88 -1.42 -3.14
N SER A 103 9.74 -1.35 -2.12
CA SER A 103 10.97 -0.55 -2.14
C SER A 103 12.19 -1.43 -2.46
N TYR A 104 13.04 -1.00 -3.39
CA TYR A 104 14.28 -1.71 -3.74
C TYR A 104 15.52 -0.79 -3.63
N PRO A 105 16.65 -1.26 -3.05
CA PRO A 105 17.86 -0.44 -2.89
C PRO A 105 18.46 0.07 -4.19
N MET A 106 18.24 -0.63 -5.32
CA MET A 106 18.84 -0.28 -6.61
C MET A 106 18.35 1.06 -7.19
N ARG A 107 17.27 1.64 -6.65
CA ARG A 107 16.72 2.95 -7.07
C ARG A 107 16.68 3.97 -5.93
N ASP A 108 17.52 3.78 -4.92
CA ASP A 108 17.63 4.70 -3.79
C ASP A 108 18.01 6.11 -4.29
N SER A 109 17.20 7.10 -3.94
CA SER A 109 17.39 8.51 -4.30
C SER A 109 16.78 9.40 -3.21
N SER A 110 17.09 10.70 -3.23
CA SER A 110 16.51 11.65 -2.28
C SER A 110 14.98 11.69 -2.33
N ASP A 111 14.41 11.53 -3.51
CA ASP A 111 12.97 11.63 -3.74
C ASP A 111 12.26 10.30 -3.43
N LEU A 112 12.96 9.18 -3.63
CA LEU A 112 12.47 7.82 -3.44
C LEU A 112 13.47 7.01 -2.61
N PRO A 113 13.61 7.30 -1.30
CA PRO A 113 14.57 6.60 -0.48
C PRO A 113 14.14 5.15 -0.23
N PHE A 114 15.09 4.22 -0.28
CA PHE A 114 14.88 2.86 0.21
C PHE A 114 14.86 2.84 1.74
N SER A 115 15.74 3.60 2.38
CA SER A 115 15.77 3.75 3.84
C SER A 115 14.72 4.77 4.27
N LEU A 116 13.63 4.31 4.90
CA LEU A 116 12.48 5.16 5.21
C LEU A 116 12.21 5.25 6.71
N THR A 117 12.07 6.47 7.22
CA THR A 117 11.46 6.72 8.54
C THR A 117 9.97 7.02 8.32
N ILE A 118 9.10 6.24 8.96
CA ILE A 118 7.66 6.45 8.85
C ILE A 118 7.23 7.64 9.69
N THR A 119 6.56 8.61 9.07
CA THR A 119 5.98 9.78 9.74
C THR A 119 4.46 9.72 9.67
N SER A 120 3.76 10.50 10.49
CA SER A 120 2.29 10.55 10.44
C SER A 120 1.75 10.99 9.08
N ASP A 121 2.45 11.85 8.34
CA ASP A 121 2.05 12.27 6.99
C ASP A 121 2.14 11.12 5.97
N ILE A 122 3.17 10.27 6.06
CA ILE A 122 3.39 9.16 5.12
C ILE A 122 2.25 8.12 5.19
N ILE A 123 1.73 7.85 6.39
CA ILE A 123 0.70 6.82 6.61
C ILE A 123 -0.70 7.39 6.83
N LYS A 124 -0.89 8.71 6.69
CA LYS A 124 -2.16 9.39 7.06
C LYS A 124 -3.40 8.74 6.42
N HIS A 125 -3.26 8.23 5.20
CA HIS A 125 -4.35 7.54 4.51
C HIS A 125 -4.57 6.14 5.08
N LEU A 126 -3.49 5.36 5.21
CA LEU A 126 -3.52 4.01 5.76
C LEU A 126 -4.12 3.95 7.17
N LYS A 127 -3.79 4.91 8.03
CA LYS A 127 -4.29 4.98 9.42
C LYS A 127 -5.82 4.97 9.54
N THR A 128 -6.49 5.58 8.56
CA THR A 128 -7.96 5.72 8.54
C THR A 128 -8.68 4.50 7.95
N ILE A 129 -7.95 3.53 7.41
CA ILE A 129 -8.54 2.35 6.74
C ILE A 129 -8.70 1.23 7.76
N CYS A 130 -9.91 0.68 7.83
CA CYS A 130 -10.16 -0.58 8.51
C CYS A 130 -9.68 -1.73 7.60
N VAL A 131 -8.48 -2.27 7.84
CA VAL A 131 -7.85 -3.31 7.01
C VAL A 131 -7.63 -4.61 7.79
N GLU A 132 -8.01 -5.75 7.21
CA GLU A 132 -7.81 -7.06 7.85
C GLU A 132 -6.38 -7.59 7.71
N ASN A 133 -5.79 -7.50 6.52
CA ASN A 133 -4.47 -8.03 6.21
C ASN A 133 -3.57 -6.92 5.67
N LEU A 134 -2.58 -6.51 6.46
CA LEU A 134 -1.62 -5.48 6.09
C LEU A 134 -0.20 -6.05 6.03
N ASP A 135 0.42 -5.97 4.86
CA ASP A 135 1.81 -6.39 4.66
C ASP A 135 2.65 -5.21 4.14
N LEU A 136 3.56 -4.75 5.00
CA LEU A 136 4.56 -3.72 4.71
C LEU A 136 5.99 -4.29 4.83
N SER A 137 6.15 -5.61 4.66
CA SER A 137 7.44 -6.29 4.76
C SER A 137 8.46 -5.86 3.71
N GLU A 138 9.73 -5.94 4.09
CA GLU A 138 10.88 -5.79 3.18
C GLU A 138 10.89 -4.48 2.38
N ASN A 139 10.50 -3.37 3.04
CA ASN A 139 10.41 -2.05 2.42
C ASN A 139 11.52 -1.08 2.84
N GLY A 140 12.51 -1.59 3.57
CA GLY A 140 13.64 -0.77 4.03
C GLY A 140 13.28 0.22 5.13
N ILE A 141 12.15 0.04 5.83
CA ILE A 141 11.78 0.87 6.98
C ILE A 141 12.86 0.75 8.04
N VAL A 142 13.47 1.87 8.42
CA VAL A 142 14.55 1.92 9.42
C VAL A 142 14.06 2.43 10.77
N ASP A 143 13.03 3.30 10.75
CA ASP A 143 12.50 3.92 11.95
C ASP A 143 11.07 4.44 11.73
N TYR A 144 10.47 4.98 12.80
CA TYR A 144 9.19 5.68 12.75
C TYR A 144 9.11 6.78 13.83
N GLU A 145 8.30 7.81 13.57
CA GLU A 145 8.01 8.88 14.53
C GLU A 145 6.98 8.42 15.57
N PRO A 146 7.04 8.90 16.82
CA PRO A 146 6.00 8.61 17.81
C PRO A 146 4.60 8.93 17.30
N GLY A 147 3.65 8.05 17.57
CA GLY A 147 2.27 8.26 17.16
C GLY A 147 2.06 8.07 15.64
N SER A 148 2.97 7.39 14.94
CA SER A 148 2.83 7.10 13.50
C SER A 148 2.48 5.63 13.24
N LEU A 149 3.46 4.77 12.97
CA LEU A 149 3.31 3.44 12.39
C LEU A 149 2.34 2.51 13.16
N PHE A 150 2.20 2.70 14.47
CA PHE A 150 1.38 1.86 15.34
C PHE A 150 0.15 2.61 15.90
N SER A 151 -0.24 3.69 15.25
CA SER A 151 -1.37 4.55 15.67
C SER A 151 -2.51 4.52 14.65
N PHE A 152 -3.05 3.33 14.40
CA PHE A 152 -4.23 3.14 13.55
C PHE A 152 -5.50 3.63 14.23
N ASP A 153 -6.44 4.17 13.46
CA ASP A 153 -7.77 4.58 13.96
C ASP A 153 -8.66 3.35 14.22
N HIS A 154 -8.43 2.28 13.45
CA HIS A 154 -9.19 1.02 13.48
C HIS A 154 -8.29 -0.20 13.71
N PRO A 155 -7.54 -0.29 14.84
CA PRO A 155 -6.69 -1.43 15.12
C PRO A 155 -7.48 -2.74 15.26
N GLU A 156 -8.78 -2.68 15.63
CA GLU A 156 -9.69 -3.82 15.73
C GLU A 156 -9.90 -4.59 14.42
N CYS A 157 -9.64 -3.95 13.28
CA CYS A 157 -9.78 -4.61 11.99
C CYS A 157 -8.60 -5.51 11.67
N LEU A 158 -7.41 -5.24 12.21
CA LEU A 158 -6.16 -5.93 11.86
C LEU A 158 -6.14 -7.36 12.40
N ARG A 159 -6.17 -8.33 11.48
CA ARG A 159 -6.01 -9.76 11.76
C ARG A 159 -4.59 -10.24 11.49
N HIS A 160 -3.99 -9.72 10.42
CA HIS A 160 -2.62 -10.04 10.05
C HIS A 160 -1.84 -8.76 9.76
N LEU A 161 -0.69 -8.63 10.42
CA LEU A 161 0.21 -7.50 10.27
C LEU A 161 1.64 -8.00 10.08
N SER A 162 2.26 -7.60 8.98
CA SER A 162 3.63 -7.99 8.66
C SER A 162 4.51 -6.77 8.44
N PHE A 163 5.57 -6.67 9.24
CA PHE A 163 6.68 -5.74 9.06
C PHE A 163 8.02 -6.46 8.88
N LYS A 164 7.98 -7.76 8.56
CA LYS A 164 9.15 -8.62 8.45
C LYS A 164 10.17 -8.05 7.47
N GLY A 165 11.47 -8.25 7.74
CA GLY A 165 12.54 -7.89 6.78
C GLY A 165 12.76 -6.37 6.63
N ASN A 166 12.17 -5.54 7.48
CA ASN A 166 12.58 -4.16 7.67
C ASN A 166 13.78 -4.06 8.63
N ARG A 167 14.37 -2.88 8.74
CA ARG A 167 15.64 -2.61 9.45
C ARG A 167 15.42 -1.74 10.70
N PHE A 168 14.36 -1.99 11.46
CA PHE A 168 14.01 -1.20 12.63
C PHE A 168 15.15 -1.14 13.66
N VAL A 169 15.40 0.06 14.17
CA VAL A 169 16.35 0.28 15.26
C VAL A 169 15.55 0.46 16.57
N LEU A 170 15.34 -0.64 17.32
CA LEU A 170 14.48 -0.67 18.51
C LEU A 170 15.22 -0.38 19.84
N TYR A 171 16.08 0.64 19.88
CA TYR A 171 16.80 1.02 21.11
C TYR A 171 16.08 2.07 21.97
N ASN A 172 15.07 2.75 21.43
CA ASN A 172 14.30 3.77 22.16
C ASN A 172 13.18 3.13 23.00
N LEU A 173 13.13 3.44 24.31
CA LEU A 173 12.11 2.96 25.25
C LEU A 173 10.69 3.40 24.85
N GLU A 174 10.50 4.66 24.44
CA GLU A 174 9.18 5.19 24.05
C GLU A 174 8.56 4.40 22.88
N LYS A 175 9.41 4.02 21.91
CA LYS A 175 9.01 3.20 20.75
C LYS A 175 8.63 1.78 21.16
N ARG A 176 9.32 1.22 22.15
CA ARG A 176 8.94 -0.09 22.70
C ARG A 176 7.59 -0.02 23.40
N ASP A 177 7.34 1.03 24.16
CA ASP A 177 6.07 1.23 24.85
C ASP A 177 4.92 1.41 23.85
N GLU A 178 5.12 2.17 22.76
CA GLU A 178 4.12 2.31 21.68
C GLU A 178 3.79 0.96 21.03
N ILE A 179 4.80 0.16 20.69
CA ILE A 179 4.61 -1.19 20.13
C ILE A 179 3.85 -2.08 21.11
N ASN A 180 4.27 -2.10 22.38
CA ASN A 180 3.64 -2.94 23.40
C ASN A 180 2.17 -2.54 23.61
N LEU A 181 1.86 -1.24 23.65
CA LEU A 181 0.50 -0.74 23.77
C LEU A 181 -0.35 -1.16 22.56
N PHE A 182 0.20 -1.04 21.36
CA PHE A 182 -0.49 -1.45 20.13
C PHE A 182 -0.74 -2.96 20.10
N LEU A 183 0.26 -3.78 20.41
CA LEU A 183 0.12 -5.24 20.46
C LEU A 183 -0.88 -5.68 21.54
N LYS A 184 -0.89 -5.01 22.69
CA LYS A 184 -1.88 -5.26 23.74
C LYS A 184 -3.29 -4.97 23.25
N LYS A 185 -3.52 -3.83 22.58
CA LYS A 185 -4.82 -3.52 21.97
C LYS A 185 -5.25 -4.61 20.98
N LEU A 186 -4.36 -5.05 20.10
CA LEU A 186 -4.67 -6.13 19.16
C LEU A 186 -5.03 -7.43 19.86
N TYR A 187 -4.34 -7.78 20.95
CA TYR A 187 -4.60 -8.99 21.71
C TYR A 187 -5.95 -8.94 22.43
N ASP A 188 -6.24 -7.82 23.10
CA ASP A 188 -7.49 -7.60 23.84
C ASP A 188 -8.73 -7.62 22.92
N LEU A 189 -8.55 -7.37 21.62
CA LEU A 189 -9.61 -7.38 20.60
C LEU A 189 -9.82 -8.74 19.93
N ASN A 190 -8.87 -9.68 20.09
CA ASN A 190 -8.89 -11.01 19.45
C ASN A 190 -9.19 -12.16 20.44
N ILE A 191 -9.61 -11.84 21.68
CA ILE A 191 -10.23 -12.76 22.66
C ILE A 191 -11.75 -12.50 22.67
#